data_AF-A0A425CWT9-F1
#
_entry.id   AF-A0A425CWT9-F1
#
_cell.length_a   1.000
_cell.length_b   1.000
_cell.length_c   1.000
_cell.angle_alpha   90.00
_cell.angle_beta   90.00
_cell.angle_gamma   90.00
#
_symmetry.space_group_name_H-M   'P 1'
#
loop_
_entity.id
_entity.type
_entity.pdbx_description
1 polymer ?
#
loop_
_entity_poly.entity_id
_entity_poly.type
_entity_poly.pdbx_seq_one_letter_code
_entity_poly.pdbx_strand_id
1 'polypeptide(L)'
;MPQGPSRSRPTSVADVSTRRNLSNDERVAAYQLLLERSIGGVLPNVRSAIDIKMAIKAVPHEGRQTLRSTAALSGIPKTTILRHMKEPHGLASRTSQLKPLLTDDNMLERLRFAVSFVQPGLGYEETTPSSTCMWFFITKVKRRFYLYDEEMAERAAKSKKFITKVMFLAAVARPRYDGKIGIWPFVEEVAAVRSSKNRPKGTLELTSQSVNADVYQDMVMNEVVPAIQVKMPR
;
A
#
# COMPACT_ATOMS: atom_id res chain seq x y z
N MET A 1 41.02 39.86 -12.89
CA MET A 1 40.21 40.23 -14.08
C MET A 1 40.91 39.63 -15.30
N PRO A 2 40.23 38.98 -16.25
CA PRO A 2 38.79 39.00 -16.50
C PRO A 2 38.08 37.65 -16.22
N GLN A 3 36.85 37.78 -15.72
CA GLN A 3 35.85 36.72 -15.58
C GLN A 3 35.17 36.49 -16.95
N GLY A 4 35.02 35.23 -17.36
CA GLY A 4 34.22 34.81 -18.52
C GLY A 4 33.13 33.81 -18.07
N PRO A 5 31.95 33.78 -18.71
CA PRO A 5 30.68 33.61 -18.02
C PRO A 5 30.35 32.16 -17.63
N SER A 6 29.95 31.99 -16.37
CA SER A 6 29.22 30.83 -15.86
C SER A 6 27.90 30.66 -16.61
N ARG A 7 27.70 29.52 -17.29
CA ARG A 7 26.38 29.14 -17.80
C ARG A 7 25.82 27.99 -16.97
N SER A 8 24.90 28.39 -16.10
CA SER A 8 24.02 27.59 -15.26
C SER A 8 23.22 26.55 -16.06
N ARG A 9 23.02 25.40 -15.42
CA ARG A 9 22.06 24.35 -15.79
C ARG A 9 20.67 24.98 -16.03
N PRO A 10 19.93 24.65 -17.10
CA PRO A 10 18.55 25.07 -17.20
C PRO A 10 17.72 24.27 -16.20
N THR A 11 17.50 24.83 -15.02
CA THR A 11 16.38 24.48 -14.15
C THR A 11 15.12 25.09 -14.74
N SER A 12 14.39 24.30 -15.52
CA SER A 12 13.00 24.60 -15.88
C SER A 12 12.14 23.46 -15.35
N VAL A 13 12.06 23.38 -14.02
CA VAL A 13 10.90 22.77 -13.37
C VAL A 13 9.77 23.76 -13.62
N ALA A 14 8.93 23.49 -14.60
CA ALA A 14 7.78 24.34 -14.90
C ALA A 14 6.87 24.35 -13.67
N ASP A 15 6.91 25.49 -12.98
CA ASP A 15 6.15 25.74 -11.78
C ASP A 15 4.66 25.84 -12.10
N VAL A 16 3.90 25.41 -11.11
CA VAL A 16 2.47 25.24 -11.07
C VAL A 16 1.78 26.61 -11.09
N SER A 17 0.78 26.74 -11.97
CA SER A 17 -0.33 27.71 -11.88
C SER A 17 0.02 29.20 -11.82
N THR A 18 0.32 29.81 -12.96
CA THR A 18 0.12 31.26 -13.12
C THR A 18 -1.32 31.52 -13.55
N ARG A 19 -2.19 31.96 -12.64
CA ARG A 19 -3.48 32.54 -13.03
C ARG A 19 -3.22 33.85 -13.76
N ARG A 20 -3.14 33.80 -15.09
CA ARG A 20 -3.13 35.02 -15.91
C ARG A 20 -4.50 35.70 -15.82
N ASN A 21 -4.51 37.02 -15.67
CA ASN A 21 -5.74 37.79 -15.78
C ASN A 21 -6.14 37.84 -17.27
N LEU A 22 -7.29 37.25 -17.59
CA LEU A 22 -7.86 37.27 -18.94
C LEU A 22 -8.25 38.71 -19.31
N SER A 23 -7.95 39.11 -20.54
CA SER A 23 -8.46 40.36 -21.15
C SER A 23 -9.99 40.31 -21.30
N ASN A 24 -10.63 41.46 -21.53
CA ASN A 24 -12.09 41.50 -21.69
C ASN A 24 -12.56 40.65 -22.87
N ASP A 25 -11.84 40.67 -23.99
CA ASP A 25 -12.19 39.87 -25.18
C ASP A 25 -12.07 38.37 -24.91
N GLU A 26 -11.03 37.94 -24.20
CA GLU A 26 -10.88 36.54 -23.79
C GLU A 26 -11.94 36.09 -22.79
N ARG A 27 -12.40 37.00 -21.91
CA ARG A 27 -13.50 36.72 -20.97
C ARG A 27 -14.82 36.54 -21.73
N VAL A 28 -15.10 37.41 -22.70
CA VAL A 28 -16.30 37.31 -23.54
C VAL A 28 -16.27 36.02 -24.35
N ALA A 29 -15.14 35.70 -24.98
CA ALA A 29 -14.97 34.45 -25.72
C ALA A 29 -15.14 33.21 -24.83
N ALA A 30 -14.55 33.20 -23.64
CA ALA A 30 -14.74 32.11 -22.68
C ALA A 30 -16.20 31.97 -22.23
N TYR A 31 -16.90 33.09 -22.03
CA TYR A 31 -18.31 33.08 -21.64
C TYR A 31 -19.21 32.54 -22.76
N GLN A 32 -18.95 32.91 -24.02
CA GLN A 32 -19.66 32.39 -25.19
C GLN A 32 -19.48 30.87 -25.32
N LEU A 33 -18.24 30.37 -25.21
CA LEU A 33 -17.96 28.92 -25.23
C LEU A 33 -18.67 28.16 -24.11
N LEU A 34 -18.81 28.77 -22.93
CA LEU A 34 -19.56 28.17 -21.81
C LEU A 34 -21.07 28.15 -22.08
N LEU A 35 -21.63 29.22 -22.64
CA LEU A 35 -23.04 29.29 -23.02
C LEU A 35 -23.41 28.26 -24.08
N GLU A 36 -22.59 28.10 -25.11
CA GLU A 36 -22.78 27.11 -26.18
C GLU A 36 -22.77 25.68 -25.64
N ARG A 37 -21.95 25.42 -24.61
CA ARG A 37 -21.85 24.13 -23.94
C ARG A 37 -22.97 23.87 -22.93
N SER A 38 -23.65 24.91 -22.44
CA SER A 38 -24.66 24.82 -21.39
C SER A 38 -25.96 24.18 -21.93
N ILE A 39 -26.50 23.22 -21.18
CA ILE A 39 -27.78 22.57 -21.48
C ILE A 39 -28.76 22.96 -20.37
N GLY A 40 -29.82 23.70 -20.71
CA GLY A 40 -30.83 24.14 -19.73
C GLY A 40 -30.29 25.09 -18.65
N GLY A 41 -29.25 25.86 -18.96
CA GLY A 41 -28.61 26.77 -17.99
C GLY A 41 -27.58 26.09 -17.07
N VAL A 42 -27.29 24.81 -17.30
CA VAL A 42 -26.31 24.04 -16.53
C VAL A 42 -25.15 23.63 -17.43
N LEU A 43 -23.93 23.95 -17.00
CA LEU A 43 -22.73 23.45 -17.66
C LEU A 43 -22.60 21.93 -17.45
N PRO A 44 -22.55 21.13 -18.52
CA PRO A 44 -22.36 19.70 -18.41
C PRO A 44 -20.99 19.42 -17.80
N ASN A 45 -20.94 18.38 -16.97
CA ASN A 45 -19.76 17.91 -16.26
C ASN A 45 -18.54 17.88 -17.20
N VAL A 46 -17.37 18.33 -16.71
CA VAL A 46 -16.17 18.49 -17.54
C VAL A 46 -15.75 17.18 -18.22
N ARG A 47 -16.08 16.03 -17.60
CA ARG A 47 -15.77 14.69 -18.09
C ARG A 47 -17.05 13.87 -18.20
N SER A 48 -17.22 13.15 -19.30
CA SER A 48 -18.32 12.19 -19.43
C SER A 48 -18.08 10.97 -18.52
N ALA A 49 -19.15 10.22 -18.21
CA ALA A 49 -19.02 8.96 -17.47
C ALA A 49 -18.11 7.94 -18.19
N ILE A 50 -18.12 7.97 -19.53
CA ILE A 50 -17.29 7.11 -20.37
C ILE A 50 -15.81 7.48 -20.21
N ASP A 51 -15.47 8.77 -20.22
CA ASP A 51 -14.10 9.24 -20.05
C ASP A 51 -13.53 8.86 -18.67
N ILE A 52 -14.36 8.98 -17.63
CA ILE A 52 -13.99 8.56 -16.27
C ILE A 52 -13.72 7.05 -16.23
N LYS A 53 -14.58 6.26 -16.87
CA LYS A 53 -14.42 4.80 -16.97
C LYS A 53 -13.12 4.44 -17.69
N MET A 54 -12.85 5.04 -18.85
CA MET A 54 -11.62 4.80 -19.61
C MET A 54 -10.37 5.17 -18.80
N ALA A 55 -10.37 6.33 -18.15
CA ALA A 55 -9.25 6.79 -17.33
C ALA A 55 -8.96 5.87 -16.13
N ILE A 56 -10.00 5.38 -15.46
CA ILE A 56 -9.85 4.45 -14.33
C ILE A 56 -9.39 3.07 -14.81
N LYS A 57 -9.92 2.57 -15.93
CA LYS A 57 -9.53 1.27 -16.51
C LYS A 57 -8.08 1.25 -16.98
N ALA A 58 -7.57 2.37 -17.49
CA ALA A 58 -6.16 2.50 -17.90
C ALA A 58 -5.17 2.32 -16.73
N VAL A 59 -5.60 2.52 -15.48
CA VAL A 59 -4.74 2.31 -14.30
C VAL A 59 -4.62 0.82 -14.01
N PRO A 60 -3.43 0.26 -13.74
CA PRO A 60 -3.28 -1.12 -13.29
C PRO A 60 -4.03 -1.39 -11.98
N HIS A 61 -4.46 -2.64 -11.72
CA HIS A 61 -5.19 -3.00 -10.50
C HIS A 61 -4.46 -2.55 -9.22
N GLU A 62 -3.13 -2.64 -9.18
CA GLU A 62 -2.33 -2.23 -8.02
C GLU A 62 -2.48 -0.74 -7.67
N GLY A 63 -2.68 0.11 -8.67
CA GLY A 63 -2.95 1.54 -8.51
C GLY A 63 -4.38 1.84 -8.05
N ARG A 64 -5.30 0.90 -8.24
CA ARG A 64 -6.73 1.02 -7.92
C ARG A 64 -7.11 0.54 -6.52
N GLN A 65 -6.17 0.54 -5.57
CA GLN A 65 -6.41 0.03 -4.20
C GLN A 65 -7.11 1.01 -3.27
N THR A 66 -6.78 2.30 -3.40
CA THR A 66 -7.34 3.37 -2.58
C THR A 66 -7.87 4.47 -3.48
N LEU A 67 -8.93 5.18 -3.07
CA LEU A 67 -9.41 6.32 -3.86
C LEU A 67 -8.33 7.38 -4.10
N ARG A 68 -7.38 7.51 -3.17
CA ARG A 68 -6.23 8.43 -3.30
C ARG A 68 -5.30 7.98 -4.43
N SER A 69 -4.88 6.71 -4.42
CA SER A 69 -4.00 6.17 -5.46
C SER A 69 -4.69 6.14 -6.82
N THR A 70 -5.96 5.74 -6.87
CA THR A 70 -6.75 5.76 -8.11
C THR A 70 -6.85 7.18 -8.68
N ALA A 71 -7.13 8.18 -7.84
CA ALA A 71 -7.24 9.57 -8.28
C ALA A 71 -5.91 10.11 -8.81
N ALA A 72 -4.81 9.84 -8.10
CA ALA A 72 -3.49 10.28 -8.51
C ALA A 72 -3.06 9.67 -9.85
N LEU A 73 -3.32 8.37 -10.05
CA LEU A 73 -2.90 7.65 -11.25
C LEU A 73 -3.84 7.82 -12.46
N SER A 74 -5.13 8.04 -12.23
CA SER A 74 -6.10 8.28 -13.32
C SER A 74 -6.24 9.75 -13.71
N GLY A 75 -5.67 10.69 -12.92
CA GLY A 75 -5.87 12.12 -13.12
C GLY A 75 -7.31 12.60 -12.85
N ILE A 76 -8.17 11.73 -12.31
CA ILE A 76 -9.56 12.04 -11.95
C ILE A 76 -9.60 12.45 -10.46
N PRO A 77 -10.13 13.63 -10.12
CA PRO A 77 -10.27 14.04 -8.74
C PRO A 77 -11.05 13.02 -7.91
N LYS A 78 -10.60 12.80 -6.68
CA LYS A 78 -11.24 11.85 -5.73
C LYS A 78 -12.74 12.09 -5.57
N THR A 79 -13.17 13.35 -5.55
CA THR A 79 -14.59 13.75 -5.44
C THR A 79 -15.40 13.29 -6.66
N THR A 80 -14.83 13.40 -7.86
CA THR A 80 -15.43 12.92 -9.10
C THR A 80 -15.58 11.41 -9.11
N ILE A 81 -14.55 10.67 -8.66
CA ILE A 81 -14.62 9.20 -8.53
C ILE A 81 -15.73 8.81 -7.55
N LEU A 82 -15.81 9.47 -6.40
CA LEU A 82 -16.86 9.20 -5.40
C LEU A 82 -18.27 9.44 -5.93
N ARG A 83 -18.49 10.51 -6.69
CA ARG A 83 -19.77 10.78 -7.35
C ARG A 83 -20.07 9.71 -8.41
N HIS A 84 -19.08 9.37 -9.23
CA HIS A 84 -19.21 8.34 -10.26
C HIS A 84 -19.53 6.95 -9.67
N MET A 85 -19.06 6.65 -8.46
CA MET A 85 -19.42 5.42 -7.72
C MET A 85 -20.86 5.42 -7.17
N LYS A 86 -21.47 6.59 -6.93
CA LYS A 86 -22.85 6.69 -6.43
C LYS A 86 -23.88 6.50 -7.54
N GLU A 87 -23.50 6.89 -8.75
CA GLU A 87 -24.31 6.71 -9.97
C GLU A 87 -24.17 5.27 -10.50
N PRO A 88 -25.15 4.74 -11.25
CA PRO A 88 -25.18 3.35 -11.70
C PRO A 88 -24.23 3.07 -12.89
N HIS A 89 -22.96 3.48 -12.78
CA HIS A 89 -21.93 3.27 -13.81
C HIS A 89 -21.11 1.98 -13.63
N GLY A 90 -21.38 1.23 -12.55
CA GLY A 90 -20.78 -0.08 -12.27
C GLY A 90 -19.43 -0.05 -11.56
N LEU A 91 -18.90 1.13 -11.19
CA LEU A 91 -17.65 1.20 -10.41
C LEU A 91 -17.90 0.82 -8.95
N ALA A 92 -17.40 -0.33 -8.53
CA ALA A 92 -17.58 -0.83 -7.18
C ALA A 92 -16.26 -1.22 -6.51
N SER A 93 -16.24 -1.13 -5.18
CA SER A 93 -15.15 -1.66 -4.38
C SER A 93 -15.29 -3.18 -4.24
N ARG A 94 -14.39 -3.94 -4.85
CA ARG A 94 -14.32 -5.40 -4.74
C ARG A 94 -13.16 -5.84 -3.87
N THR A 95 -13.35 -6.92 -3.12
CA THR A 95 -12.32 -7.47 -2.22
C THR A 95 -11.72 -8.72 -2.83
N SER A 96 -10.40 -8.71 -3.05
CA SER A 96 -9.62 -9.90 -3.37
C SER A 96 -9.14 -10.56 -2.08
N GLN A 97 -9.49 -11.82 -1.88
CA GLN A 97 -8.93 -12.65 -0.81
C GLN A 97 -7.87 -13.58 -1.37
N LEU A 98 -6.77 -13.74 -0.63
CA LEU A 98 -5.78 -14.78 -0.93
C LEU A 98 -6.38 -16.14 -0.56
N LYS A 99 -6.69 -16.95 -1.57
CA LYS A 99 -7.24 -18.29 -1.37
C LYS A 99 -6.09 -19.31 -1.21
N PRO A 100 -6.27 -20.36 -0.38
CA PRO A 100 -5.35 -21.48 -0.39
C PRO A 100 -5.43 -22.17 -1.75
N LEU A 101 -4.27 -22.48 -2.35
CA LEU A 101 -4.21 -23.32 -3.54
C LEU A 101 -4.39 -24.77 -3.10
N LEU A 102 -5.63 -25.24 -3.10
CA LEU A 102 -5.98 -26.61 -2.73
C LEU A 102 -6.15 -27.47 -3.99
N THR A 103 -5.54 -28.65 -3.96
CA THR A 103 -5.87 -29.76 -4.87
C THR A 103 -6.94 -30.62 -4.23
N ASP A 104 -7.60 -31.48 -4.99
CA ASP A 104 -8.67 -32.35 -4.48
C ASP A 104 -8.20 -33.23 -3.31
N ASP A 105 -7.01 -33.81 -3.42
CA ASP A 105 -6.38 -34.58 -2.34
C ASP A 105 -6.16 -33.74 -1.07
N ASN A 106 -5.68 -32.50 -1.23
CA ASN A 106 -5.46 -31.57 -0.12
C ASN A 106 -6.79 -31.15 0.52
N MET A 107 -7.90 -31.10 -0.23
CA MET A 107 -9.22 -30.83 0.33
C MET A 107 -9.71 -31.99 1.20
N LEU A 108 -9.57 -33.22 0.73
CA LEU A 108 -10.00 -34.42 1.45
C LEU A 108 -9.24 -34.58 2.78
N GLU A 109 -7.92 -34.39 2.74
CA GLU A 109 -7.09 -34.53 3.93
C GLU A 109 -7.37 -33.43 4.96
N ARG A 110 -7.61 -32.20 4.50
CA ARG A 110 -8.05 -31.10 5.37
C ARG A 110 -9.41 -31.35 6.00
N LEU A 111 -10.32 -32.00 5.28
CA LEU A 111 -11.65 -32.34 5.81
C LEU A 111 -11.53 -33.41 6.91
N ARG A 112 -10.72 -34.45 6.70
CA ARG A 112 -10.41 -35.47 7.71
C ARG A 112 -9.77 -34.84 8.96
N PHE A 113 -8.78 -33.97 8.76
CA PHE A 113 -8.14 -33.21 9.83
C PHE A 113 -9.14 -32.34 10.58
N ALA A 114 -9.98 -31.55 9.90
CA ALA A 114 -10.97 -30.69 10.56
C ALA A 114 -11.99 -31.49 11.40
N VAL A 115 -12.43 -32.65 10.91
CA VAL A 115 -13.34 -33.54 11.63
C VAL A 115 -12.72 -34.05 12.94
N SER A 116 -11.40 -34.22 13.02
CA SER A 116 -10.74 -34.70 14.25
C SER A 116 -10.67 -33.66 15.39
N PHE A 117 -10.91 -32.38 15.13
CA PHE A 117 -10.89 -31.31 16.16
C PHE A 117 -12.25 -30.98 16.76
N VAL A 118 -13.33 -31.61 16.29
CA VAL A 118 -14.65 -31.41 16.87
C VAL A 118 -14.76 -32.25 18.15
N GLN A 119 -14.24 -31.72 19.25
CA GLN A 119 -14.53 -32.17 20.62
C GLN A 119 -14.85 -30.95 21.53
N PRO A 120 -15.72 -31.11 22.55
CA PRO A 120 -16.15 -29.99 23.39
C PRO A 120 -15.13 -29.65 24.49
N GLY A 121 -14.78 -28.37 24.60
CA GLY A 121 -14.35 -27.74 25.86
C GLY A 121 -12.85 -27.53 26.08
N LEU A 122 -12.44 -26.25 26.17
CA LEU A 122 -11.94 -25.58 27.38
C LEU A 122 -11.22 -24.28 26.99
N GLY A 123 -11.54 -23.21 27.70
CA GLY A 123 -10.94 -21.89 27.56
C GLY A 123 -9.65 -21.74 28.36
N TYR A 124 -8.89 -20.70 28.04
CA TYR A 124 -7.75 -20.25 28.82
C TYR A 124 -7.67 -18.72 28.73
N GLU A 125 -7.45 -18.08 29.88
CA GLU A 125 -7.30 -16.63 30.04
C GLU A 125 -5.92 -16.27 30.61
N GLU A 126 -5.40 -15.15 30.08
CA GLU A 126 -4.57 -14.08 30.69
C GLU A 126 -3.19 -14.38 31.33
N THR A 127 -2.19 -13.48 31.43
CA THR A 127 -1.95 -12.04 31.11
C THR A 127 -0.41 -11.83 31.02
N THR A 128 0.11 -10.73 30.45
CA THR A 128 1.32 -9.96 30.92
C THR A 128 1.63 -8.72 30.01
N PRO A 129 2.43 -7.73 30.47
CA PRO A 129 2.63 -6.43 29.80
C PRO A 129 3.37 -6.51 28.45
N SER A 130 2.97 -5.68 27.49
CA SER A 130 3.28 -5.90 26.07
C SER A 130 4.51 -5.15 25.54
N SER A 131 5.66 -5.82 25.51
CA SER A 131 6.55 -5.67 24.36
C SER A 131 5.92 -6.41 23.19
N THR A 132 5.51 -5.68 22.15
CA THR A 132 4.79 -6.31 21.03
C THR A 132 5.76 -6.68 19.92
N CYS A 133 6.05 -7.98 19.84
CA CYS A 133 6.59 -8.56 18.62
C CYS A 133 5.45 -8.68 17.61
N MET A 134 5.56 -8.01 16.46
CA MET A 134 4.51 -8.04 15.44
C MET A 134 5.03 -8.64 14.14
N TRP A 135 4.24 -9.53 13.54
CA TRP A 135 4.53 -10.12 12.24
C TRP A 135 3.97 -9.25 11.12
N PHE A 136 4.84 -8.86 10.18
CA PHE A 136 4.45 -8.19 8.96
C PHE A 136 4.58 -9.14 7.77
N PHE A 137 3.48 -9.35 7.06
CA PHE A 137 3.46 -10.16 5.84
C PHE A 137 3.69 -9.26 4.63
N ILE A 138 4.62 -9.63 3.75
CA ILE A 138 4.85 -8.89 2.49
C ILE A 138 3.57 -8.86 1.65
N THR A 139 2.81 -9.96 1.63
CA THR A 139 1.54 -10.06 0.90
C THR A 139 0.35 -9.89 1.83
N LYS A 140 -0.46 -8.85 1.58
CA LYS A 140 -1.76 -8.68 2.25
C LYS A 140 -2.73 -9.78 1.84
N VAL A 141 -3.27 -10.50 2.83
CA VAL A 141 -4.28 -11.55 2.65
C VAL A 141 -5.52 -10.97 1.98
N LYS A 142 -6.06 -9.88 2.53
CA LYS A 142 -7.19 -9.13 1.98
C LYS A 142 -6.68 -7.89 1.25
N ARG A 143 -7.01 -7.74 -0.03
CA ARG A 143 -6.79 -6.50 -0.79
C ARG A 143 -8.12 -6.01 -1.34
N ARG A 144 -8.27 -4.70 -1.46
CA ARG A 144 -9.47 -4.06 -1.99
C ARG A 144 -9.10 -3.31 -3.25
N PHE A 145 -9.94 -3.38 -4.27
CA PHE A 145 -9.73 -2.76 -5.56
C PHE A 145 -11.02 -2.08 -6.02
N TYR A 146 -10.91 -0.93 -6.68
CA TYR A 146 -12.02 -0.26 -7.36
C TYR A 146 -12.08 -0.75 -8.81
N LEU A 147 -13.09 -1.57 -9.13
CA LEU A 147 -13.22 -2.26 -10.41
C LEU A 147 -14.60 -2.01 -11.01
N TYR A 148 -14.67 -2.06 -12.34
CA TYR A 148 -15.93 -2.22 -13.08
C TYR A 148 -16.25 -3.73 -13.19
N ASP A 149 -16.92 -4.14 -14.26
CA ASP A 149 -17.22 -5.54 -14.59
C ASP A 149 -15.99 -6.35 -15.07
N GLU A 150 -14.80 -5.97 -14.60
CA GLU A 150 -13.55 -6.63 -14.94
C GLU A 150 -13.30 -7.81 -14.01
N GLU A 151 -12.71 -8.87 -14.57
CA GLU A 151 -12.24 -9.99 -13.78
C GLU A 151 -11.06 -9.58 -12.91
N MET A 152 -11.21 -9.87 -11.62
CA MET A 152 -10.16 -9.63 -10.64
C MET A 152 -9.19 -10.81 -10.68
N ALA A 153 -7.90 -10.52 -10.82
CA ALA A 153 -6.87 -11.54 -10.81
C ALA A 153 -7.02 -12.43 -9.55
N GLU A 154 -7.17 -13.73 -9.78
CA GLU A 154 -7.20 -14.70 -8.70
C GLU A 154 -5.85 -14.71 -7.98
N ARG A 155 -5.90 -14.66 -6.65
CA ARG A 155 -4.70 -14.74 -5.82
C ARG A 155 -4.79 -16.03 -5.05
N ALA A 156 -4.00 -17.01 -5.47
CA ALA A 156 -3.85 -18.28 -4.78
C ALA A 156 -2.43 -18.43 -4.24
N ALA A 157 -2.28 -18.98 -3.04
CA ALA A 157 -0.99 -19.36 -2.48
C ALA A 157 -1.08 -20.76 -1.86
N LYS A 158 -0.05 -21.59 -2.07
CA LYS A 158 0.00 -22.95 -1.52
C LYS A 158 -0.15 -22.99 0.01
N SER A 159 0.52 -22.08 0.70
CA SER A 159 0.37 -21.91 2.14
C SER A 159 0.78 -20.52 2.58
N LYS A 160 0.10 -19.99 3.60
CA LYS A 160 0.48 -18.74 4.29
C LYS A 160 1.88 -18.83 4.91
N LYS A 161 2.38 -20.05 5.18
CA LYS A 161 3.74 -20.29 5.68
C LYS A 161 4.83 -19.84 4.70
N PHE A 162 4.55 -19.90 3.40
CA PHE A 162 5.49 -19.49 2.35
C PHE A 162 5.37 -18.01 1.98
N ILE A 163 4.44 -17.27 2.60
CA ILE A 163 4.42 -15.82 2.46
C ILE A 163 5.54 -15.28 3.34
N THR A 164 6.49 -14.58 2.73
CA THR A 164 7.55 -13.89 3.46
C THR A 164 6.94 -13.02 4.54
N LYS A 165 7.34 -13.30 5.78
CA LYS A 165 6.92 -12.59 6.97
C LYS A 165 8.16 -12.16 7.72
N VAL A 166 8.19 -10.91 8.16
CA VAL A 166 9.28 -10.38 8.97
C VAL A 166 8.69 -10.02 10.32
N MET A 167 9.34 -10.47 11.40
CA MET A 167 8.97 -10.05 12.74
C MET A 167 9.67 -8.73 13.06
N PHE A 168 8.96 -7.83 13.71
CA PHE A 168 9.52 -6.58 14.18
C PHE A 168 9.34 -6.44 15.68
N LEU A 169 10.35 -5.91 16.34
CA LEU A 169 10.26 -5.41 17.71
C LEU A 169 9.95 -3.91 17.65
N ALA A 170 8.81 -3.50 18.22
CA ALA A 170 8.46 -2.09 18.35
C ALA A 170 8.58 -1.65 19.82
N ALA A 171 9.37 -0.63 20.08
CA ALA A 171 9.49 -0.02 21.39
C ALA A 171 8.81 1.35 21.42
N VAL A 172 7.92 1.54 22.40
CA VAL A 172 7.14 2.75 22.60
C VAL A 172 7.32 3.19 24.05
N ALA A 173 7.59 4.47 24.24
CA ALA A 173 7.75 5.15 25.50
C ALA A 173 6.45 5.82 25.97
N ARG A 174 6.35 6.07 27.28
CA ARG A 174 5.26 6.88 27.85
C ARG A 174 5.30 8.33 27.33
N PRO A 175 4.16 9.04 27.33
CA PRO A 175 3.96 10.32 26.60
C PRO A 175 4.76 11.54 27.07
N ARG A 176 5.79 11.39 27.92
CA ARG A 176 6.63 12.54 28.33
C ARG A 176 7.51 13.05 27.18
N TYR A 177 7.76 12.20 26.17
CA TYR A 177 8.46 12.49 24.92
C TYR A 177 7.68 11.86 23.75
N ASP A 178 7.92 12.25 22.49
CA ASP A 178 7.27 11.67 21.31
C ASP A 178 7.41 10.14 21.36
N GLY A 179 6.33 9.46 21.74
CA GLY A 179 6.39 8.15 22.43
C GLY A 179 6.92 6.99 21.59
N LYS A 180 7.45 7.23 20.39
CA LYS A 180 7.96 6.19 19.49
C LYS A 180 9.48 6.11 19.64
N ILE A 181 9.99 5.02 20.19
CA ILE A 181 11.45 4.81 20.31
C ILE A 181 12.00 4.28 18.99
N GLY A 182 11.45 3.18 18.48
CA GLY A 182 11.92 2.57 17.23
C GLY A 182 11.17 1.31 16.85
N ILE A 183 11.47 0.80 15.66
CA ILE A 183 10.95 -0.44 15.09
C ILE A 183 12.13 -1.16 14.43
N TRP A 184 12.44 -2.38 14.88
CA TRP A 184 13.59 -3.14 14.40
C TRP A 184 13.17 -4.48 13.81
N PRO A 185 13.56 -4.81 12.57
CA PRO A 185 13.28 -6.11 11.96
C PRO A 185 14.20 -7.20 12.50
N PHE A 186 13.65 -8.39 12.70
CA PHE A 186 14.45 -9.61 12.88
C PHE A 186 14.75 -10.21 11.51
N VAL A 187 15.89 -9.84 10.95
CA VAL A 187 16.39 -10.31 9.65
C VAL A 187 17.87 -10.66 9.74
N GLU A 188 18.29 -11.60 8.91
CA GLU A 188 19.67 -12.03 8.74
C GLU A 188 20.06 -11.92 7.26
N GLU A 189 21.30 -11.51 6.96
CA GLU A 189 21.84 -11.55 5.60
C GLU A 189 22.37 -12.96 5.31
N VAL A 190 21.68 -13.68 4.43
CA VAL A 190 22.04 -15.05 4.05
C VAL A 190 22.30 -15.13 2.55
N ALA A 191 23.40 -15.77 2.17
CA ALA A 191 23.73 -16.02 0.77
C ALA A 191 22.75 -17.04 0.15
N ALA A 192 22.20 -16.71 -1.01
CA ALA A 192 21.26 -17.57 -1.72
C ALA A 192 21.86 -18.95 -2.01
N VAL A 193 21.28 -20.01 -1.45
CA VAL A 193 21.79 -21.39 -1.56
C VAL A 193 21.63 -21.96 -2.97
N ARG A 194 20.56 -21.55 -3.68
CA ARG A 194 20.19 -22.07 -5.01
C ARG A 194 20.04 -20.91 -5.99
N SER A 195 20.38 -21.16 -7.26
CA SER A 195 20.02 -20.26 -8.35
C SER A 195 18.52 -20.32 -8.61
N SER A 196 17.95 -19.18 -8.99
CA SER A 196 16.56 -19.07 -9.41
C SER A 196 16.47 -18.09 -10.58
N LYS A 197 15.32 -18.05 -11.26
CA LYS A 197 15.08 -17.12 -12.37
C LYS A 197 15.37 -15.66 -12.00
N ASN A 198 15.15 -15.29 -10.74
CA ASN A 198 15.28 -13.91 -10.28
C ASN A 198 16.63 -13.60 -9.60
N ARG A 199 17.50 -14.60 -9.37
CA ARG A 199 18.80 -14.38 -8.70
C ARG A 199 19.78 -15.56 -8.83
N PRO A 200 21.08 -15.31 -9.04
CA PRO A 200 22.12 -16.32 -9.01
C PRO A 200 22.43 -16.80 -7.59
N LYS A 201 23.01 -17.99 -7.48
CA LYS A 201 23.52 -18.56 -6.21
C LYS A 201 24.59 -17.63 -5.62
N GLY A 202 24.58 -17.45 -4.30
CA GLY A 202 25.54 -16.61 -3.59
C GLY A 202 25.12 -15.15 -3.41
N THR A 203 24.02 -14.71 -4.03
CA THR A 203 23.49 -13.34 -3.80
C THR A 203 23.05 -13.19 -2.35
N LEU A 204 23.56 -12.18 -1.63
CA LEU A 204 23.13 -11.85 -0.27
C LEU A 204 21.67 -11.40 -0.27
N GLU A 205 20.84 -12.03 0.57
CA GLU A 205 19.43 -11.68 0.75
C GLU A 205 19.13 -11.55 2.24
N LEU A 206 18.31 -10.55 2.58
CA LEU A 206 17.74 -10.42 3.92
C LEU A 206 16.61 -11.44 4.08
N THR A 207 16.84 -12.48 4.87
CA THR A 207 15.85 -13.49 5.22
C THR A 207 15.33 -13.29 6.63
N SER A 208 14.08 -13.71 6.88
CA SER A 208 13.50 -13.66 8.22
C SER A 208 14.18 -14.71 9.11
N GLN A 209 14.77 -14.28 10.22
CA GLN A 209 15.38 -15.20 11.19
C GLN A 209 14.36 -15.73 12.20
N SER A 210 14.61 -16.91 12.73
CA SER A 210 13.89 -17.40 13.92
C SER A 210 14.34 -16.59 15.14
N VAL A 211 13.39 -16.17 15.97
CA VAL A 211 13.70 -15.37 17.16
C VAL A 211 13.61 -16.25 18.38
N ASN A 212 14.78 -16.54 18.92
CA ASN A 212 14.96 -17.23 20.20
C ASN A 212 15.28 -16.18 21.29
N ALA A 213 15.41 -16.63 22.54
CA ALA A 213 15.70 -15.75 23.67
C ALA A 213 16.97 -14.91 23.44
N ASP A 214 18.04 -15.53 22.94
CA ASP A 214 19.34 -14.87 22.72
C ASP A 214 19.23 -13.77 21.65
N VAL A 215 18.59 -14.08 20.53
CA VAL A 215 18.35 -13.13 19.42
C VAL A 215 17.50 -11.94 19.89
N TYR A 216 16.51 -12.20 20.74
CA TYR A 216 15.67 -11.15 21.30
C TYR A 216 16.45 -10.27 22.28
N GLN A 217 17.23 -10.89 23.16
CA GLN A 217 18.06 -10.19 24.14
C GLN A 217 19.10 -9.32 23.43
N ASP A 218 19.76 -9.84 22.40
CA ASP A 218 20.74 -9.11 21.59
C ASP A 218 20.12 -7.85 20.97
N MET A 219 18.95 -7.99 20.33
CA MET A 219 18.19 -6.86 19.79
C MET A 219 17.84 -5.82 20.86
N VAL A 220 17.42 -6.25 22.05
CA VAL A 220 17.09 -5.30 23.12
C VAL A 220 18.35 -4.55 23.60
N MET A 221 19.44 -5.26 23.83
CA MET A 221 20.65 -4.69 24.43
C MET A 221 21.43 -3.81 23.45
N ASN A 222 21.51 -4.21 22.18
CA ASN A 222 22.34 -3.54 21.18
C ASN A 222 21.58 -2.48 20.37
N GLU A 223 20.27 -2.62 20.22
CA GLU A 223 19.47 -1.70 19.39
C GLU A 223 18.50 -0.86 20.24
N VAL A 224 17.68 -1.50 21.07
CA VAL A 224 16.60 -0.82 21.79
C VAL A 224 17.12 0.08 22.92
N VAL A 225 17.99 -0.45 23.79
CA VAL A 225 18.53 0.29 24.94
C VAL A 225 19.31 1.54 24.49
N PRO A 226 20.23 1.46 23.50
CA PRO A 226 20.89 2.65 22.98
C PRO A 226 19.91 3.67 22.39
N ALA A 227 18.89 3.23 21.65
CA ALA A 227 17.88 4.13 21.10
C ALA A 227 17.04 4.84 22.19
N ILE A 228 16.78 4.16 23.30
CA ILE A 228 16.15 4.78 24.49
C ILE A 228 17.06 5.87 25.06
N GLN A 229 18.35 5.57 25.26
CA GLN A 229 19.31 6.52 25.83
C GLN A 229 19.45 7.79 24.97
N VAL A 230 19.40 7.66 23.64
CA VAL A 230 19.41 8.81 22.72
C VAL A 230 18.13 9.65 22.83
N LYS A 231 16.95 8.99 22.92
CA LYS A 231 15.65 9.68 22.94
C LYS A 231 15.21 10.18 24.32
N MET A 232 15.81 9.64 25.37
CA MET A 232 15.55 10.01 26.76
C MET A 232 16.87 10.39 27.45
N PRO A 233 17.41 11.58 27.15
CA PRO A 233 18.52 12.10 27.93
C PRO A 233 18.12 12.23 29.41
N ARG A 234 19.09 11.97 30.29
CA ARG A 234 18.92 12.11 31.75
C ARG A 234 18.65 13.55 32.16
#